data_AF-A0A6A5W831-F1
#
_entry.id   AF-A0A6A5W831-F1
#
_cell.length_a   1.000
_cell.length_b   1.000
_cell.length_c   1.000
_cell.angle_alpha   90.00
_cell.angle_beta   90.00
_cell.angle_gamma   90.00
#
_symmetry.space_group_name_H-M   'P 1'
#
loop_
_entity.id
_entity.type
_entity.pdbx_description
1 polymer ?
#
loop_
_entity_poly.entity_id
_entity_poly.type
_entity_poly.pdbx_seq_one_letter_code
_entity_poly.pdbx_strand_id
1 'polypeptide(L)'
;MSQPRIVITEPFMQHASPSASTYTASTAALPIHKSTSHSKLYERLRPNKHQIIMSEPTQSTTEVKPPSKRLSKRWSKQSATSSTSKTSQNETRKSKTKPTLTLWGSPSTRLPTTADTPSVSTPRTISTPGTSVTSSPTRSPSAAPPSTDGQNSPYDPLQNHIPCLLQDCKQTFCPSLLGPTFYNPQKPYGLRRLPGLCPDHAYADLRVANAEAKTEWELRRQNAGRKAMNMIAGEFDMFLKAYEEARGEEGVRLERKMRVRVLGEVSIPSYLGTADEKTVIEKARKQAEESWDWRYVARPCTKKGCQSNWYSIFDIHLYDFYQSEKRFRLRPLATLCPTCAKRDLDMILRTIDAKYEVLDDEVWHAWVSHIRKNRDVELAYWEKAQERVVRGRGIKFRIVEEKKKKEEVIDLEGKGVETVRELCVVM
;
A
#
# COMPACT_ATOMS: atom_id res chain seq x y z
N MET A 1 10.71 25.23 63.69
CA MET A 1 11.93 24.95 62.90
C MET A 1 12.11 23.44 62.82
N SER A 2 12.77 22.98 61.74
CA SER A 2 13.03 21.57 61.36
C SER A 2 12.06 20.99 60.33
N GLN A 3 12.41 21.18 59.05
CA GLN A 3 11.88 20.41 57.92
C GLN A 3 12.66 19.08 57.76
N PRO A 4 12.02 18.00 57.30
CA PRO A 4 12.72 16.76 56.94
C PRO A 4 13.32 16.84 55.54
N ARG A 5 14.61 16.48 55.44
CA ARG A 5 15.42 16.38 54.22
C ARG A 5 15.14 15.03 53.54
N ILE A 6 14.64 15.06 52.31
CA ILE A 6 14.51 13.87 51.46
C ILE A 6 15.83 13.68 50.70
N VAL A 7 16.46 12.51 50.87
CA VAL A 7 17.66 12.09 50.14
C VAL A 7 17.23 11.28 48.93
N ILE A 8 17.56 11.76 47.74
CA ILE A 8 17.38 11.06 46.45
C ILE A 8 18.73 10.46 46.08
N THR A 9 18.80 9.13 46.00
CA THR A 9 19.96 8.40 45.46
C THR A 9 19.61 7.88 44.07
N GLU A 10 20.27 8.40 43.05
CA GLU A 10 20.32 7.82 41.71
C GLU A 10 21.47 6.79 41.60
N PRO A 11 21.30 5.69 40.85
CA PRO A 11 22.41 4.88 40.39
C PRO A 11 22.83 5.20 38.95
N PHE A 12 24.02 5.79 38.89
CA PHE A 12 25.11 5.68 37.90
C PHE A 12 24.93 4.68 36.73
N MET A 13 24.91 5.20 35.50
CA MET A 13 25.06 4.43 34.27
C MET A 13 26.54 4.21 33.92
N GLN A 14 26.94 2.98 33.63
CA GLN A 14 28.21 2.67 32.98
C GLN A 14 27.98 2.17 31.56
N HIS A 15 28.62 2.86 30.61
CA HIS A 15 28.70 2.50 29.20
C HIS A 15 29.76 1.41 28.98
N ALA A 16 29.41 0.35 28.25
CA ALA A 16 30.37 -0.59 27.68
C ALA A 16 30.51 -0.33 26.17
N SER A 17 31.76 -0.15 25.73
CA SER A 17 32.14 -0.01 24.31
C SER A 17 32.23 -1.38 23.62
N PRO A 18 31.91 -1.50 22.32
CA PRO A 18 32.07 -2.74 21.58
C PRO A 18 33.46 -2.86 20.93
N SER A 19 34.12 -3.98 21.16
CA SER A 19 35.33 -4.41 20.45
C SER A 19 34.98 -5.04 19.10
N ALA A 20 35.69 -4.59 18.07
CA ALA A 20 35.67 -5.12 16.72
C ALA A 20 36.37 -6.48 16.65
N SER A 21 35.83 -7.40 15.83
CA SER A 21 36.56 -8.58 15.36
C SER A 21 36.17 -8.89 13.92
N THR A 22 37.16 -8.71 13.04
CA THR A 22 37.18 -9.04 11.61
C THR A 22 37.53 -10.51 11.44
N TYR A 23 36.74 -11.27 10.67
CA TYR A 23 37.21 -12.49 10.02
C TYR A 23 36.68 -12.57 8.59
N THR A 24 37.63 -12.60 7.67
CA THR A 24 37.47 -12.91 6.25
C THR A 24 37.52 -14.42 6.06
N ALA A 25 36.55 -15.00 5.36
CA ALA A 25 36.71 -16.29 4.71
C ALA A 25 36.03 -16.25 3.34
N SER A 26 36.85 -16.55 2.33
CA SER A 26 36.55 -16.53 0.91
C SER A 26 36.05 -17.91 0.49
N THR A 27 34.91 -17.98 -0.19
CA THR A 27 34.45 -19.20 -0.86
C THR A 27 33.90 -18.84 -2.23
N ALA A 28 34.49 -19.46 -3.25
CA ALA A 28 34.15 -19.32 -4.65
C ALA A 28 32.78 -19.95 -4.95
N ALA A 29 31.93 -19.25 -5.71
CA ALA A 29 30.68 -19.78 -6.24
C ALA A 29 30.49 -19.37 -7.71
N LEU A 30 29.95 -20.33 -8.47
CA LEU A 30 29.67 -20.37 -9.91
C LEU A 30 28.69 -19.28 -10.40
N PRO A 31 28.59 -19.04 -11.73
CA PRO A 31 27.90 -17.87 -12.27
C PRO A 31 26.38 -18.01 -12.19
N ILE A 32 25.79 -17.32 -11.22
CA ILE A 32 24.35 -17.03 -11.15
C ILE A 32 24.05 -15.89 -12.12
N HIS A 33 23.09 -16.09 -13.02
CA HIS A 33 22.51 -15.02 -13.83
C HIS A 33 22.06 -13.89 -12.90
N LYS A 34 22.66 -12.70 -13.05
CA LYS A 34 22.36 -11.50 -12.28
C LYS A 34 20.88 -11.14 -12.46
N SER A 35 20.02 -11.61 -11.56
CA SER A 35 18.74 -10.96 -11.30
C SER A 35 19.09 -9.57 -10.78
N THR A 36 18.77 -8.56 -11.57
CA THR A 36 18.97 -7.18 -11.16
C THR A 36 18.12 -6.95 -9.91
N SER A 37 18.75 -6.60 -8.80
CA SER A 37 18.12 -6.48 -7.50
C SER A 37 16.89 -5.55 -7.55
N HIS A 38 15.70 -6.15 -7.42
CA HIS A 38 14.38 -5.46 -7.44
C HIS A 38 14.18 -4.46 -6.27
N SER A 39 15.16 -4.35 -5.36
CA SER A 39 15.24 -3.26 -4.37
C SER A 39 15.18 -1.87 -5.03
N LYS A 40 15.73 -1.72 -6.24
CA LYS A 40 15.75 -0.43 -6.98
C LYS A 40 14.37 0.01 -7.51
N LEU A 41 13.37 -0.87 -7.57
CA LEU A 41 12.02 -0.49 -8.04
C LEU A 41 11.29 0.41 -7.04
N TYR A 42 11.50 0.20 -5.74
CA TYR A 42 10.90 1.05 -4.70
C TYR A 42 11.58 2.42 -4.60
N GLU A 43 12.88 2.51 -4.92
CA GLU A 43 13.57 3.80 -5.02
C GLU A 43 13.08 4.63 -6.22
N ARG A 44 12.61 3.98 -7.30
CA ARG A 44 12.06 4.62 -8.51
C ARG A 44 10.62 5.12 -8.37
N LEU A 45 9.87 4.65 -7.39
CA LEU A 45 8.52 5.16 -7.10
C LEU A 45 8.52 6.47 -6.31
N ARG A 46 9.70 7.04 -5.99
CA ARG A 46 9.76 8.40 -5.44
C ARG A 46 9.24 9.40 -6.48
N PRO A 47 8.27 10.27 -6.14
CA PRO A 47 8.00 11.45 -6.94
C PRO A 47 9.29 12.25 -6.99
N ASN A 48 9.82 12.45 -8.20
CA ASN A 48 10.96 13.31 -8.43
C ASN A 48 10.52 14.75 -8.13
N LYS A 49 10.62 15.18 -6.86
CA LYS A 49 10.51 16.58 -6.48
C LYS A 49 11.68 17.26 -7.16
N HIS A 50 11.38 17.97 -8.24
CA HIS A 50 12.30 18.90 -8.90
C HIS A 50 12.97 19.78 -7.84
N GLN A 51 14.22 19.46 -7.50
CA GLN A 51 15.14 20.47 -6.98
C GLN A 51 15.46 21.38 -8.16
N ILE A 52 14.82 22.54 -8.16
CA ILE A 52 15.30 23.71 -8.89
C ILE A 52 16.61 24.09 -8.20
N ILE A 53 17.72 23.61 -8.75
CA ILE A 53 19.04 24.13 -8.43
C ILE A 53 19.09 25.52 -9.08
N MET A 54 18.86 26.56 -8.28
CA MET A 54 19.27 27.90 -8.65
C MET A 54 20.79 27.95 -8.55
N SER A 55 21.45 27.87 -9.69
CA SER A 55 22.87 28.17 -9.82
C SER A 55 23.01 29.68 -9.96
N GLU A 56 23.60 30.35 -8.96
CA GLU A 56 24.20 31.67 -9.14
C GLU A 56 25.69 31.54 -9.51
N PRO A 57 26.21 32.45 -10.36
CA PRO A 57 27.57 32.38 -10.90
C PRO A 57 28.56 33.15 -10.02
N THR A 58 29.87 32.86 -10.14
CA THR A 58 30.97 33.84 -10.38
C THR A 58 32.36 33.17 -10.20
N GLN A 59 33.12 33.12 -11.33
CA GLN A 59 34.57 33.37 -11.59
C GLN A 59 35.64 32.80 -10.62
N SER A 60 36.87 32.41 -10.95
CA SER A 60 37.81 32.36 -12.10
C SER A 60 39.01 31.54 -11.57
N THR A 61 39.80 30.75 -12.31
CA THR A 61 40.96 31.18 -13.10
C THR A 61 41.56 29.99 -13.88
N THR A 62 41.70 30.20 -15.20
CA THR A 62 42.78 29.78 -16.13
C THR A 62 43.81 28.70 -15.76
N GLU A 63 43.92 27.67 -16.61
CA GLU A 63 45.15 27.43 -17.40
C GLU A 63 44.87 26.60 -18.67
N VAL A 64 45.48 27.00 -19.78
CA VAL A 64 45.24 26.56 -21.17
C VAL A 64 46.47 25.82 -21.70
N LYS A 65 46.30 24.68 -22.38
CA LYS A 65 47.24 24.21 -23.42
C LYS A 65 46.52 23.44 -24.56
N PRO A 66 47.01 23.54 -25.81
CA PRO A 66 46.19 23.38 -27.02
C PRO A 66 46.29 21.99 -27.70
N PRO A 67 45.39 21.66 -28.66
CA PRO A 67 45.52 20.46 -29.49
C PRO A 67 46.25 20.76 -30.82
N SER A 68 47.23 19.93 -31.16
CA SER A 68 47.91 19.97 -32.47
C SER A 68 47.17 19.11 -33.51
N LYS A 69 46.95 19.69 -34.68
CA LYS A 69 46.45 19.06 -35.92
C LYS A 69 47.65 18.67 -36.80
N ARG A 70 47.57 17.52 -37.49
CA ARG A 70 47.94 17.30 -38.92
C ARG A 70 47.93 15.79 -39.21
N LEU A 71 47.04 15.30 -40.08
CA LEU A 71 47.19 15.16 -41.55
C LEU A 71 48.37 14.27 -41.98
N SER A 72 48.05 13.06 -42.43
CA SER A 72 48.67 12.49 -43.63
C SER A 72 47.70 11.57 -44.37
N LYS A 73 47.34 12.01 -45.58
CA LYS A 73 46.94 11.16 -46.71
C LYS A 73 48.20 10.40 -47.18
N ARG A 74 48.04 9.21 -47.78
CA ARG A 74 48.43 8.91 -49.19
C ARG A 74 48.72 7.40 -49.44
N TRP A 75 47.85 6.84 -50.28
CA TRP A 75 48.02 5.89 -51.39
C TRP A 75 48.44 4.41 -51.27
N SER A 76 47.70 3.63 -52.09
CA SER A 76 48.14 2.54 -52.98
C SER A 76 48.42 1.18 -52.32
N LYS A 77 48.02 0.02 -52.85
CA LYS A 77 47.66 -0.40 -54.22
C LYS A 77 46.81 -1.69 -54.15
N GLN A 78 45.90 -1.79 -55.12
CA GLN A 78 45.52 -2.95 -55.95
C GLN A 78 45.92 -4.37 -55.51
N SER A 79 44.92 -5.27 -55.47
CA SER A 79 44.96 -6.54 -56.20
C SER A 79 43.55 -6.95 -56.61
N ALA A 80 43.36 -7.05 -57.92
CA ALA A 80 42.19 -7.59 -58.58
C ALA A 80 42.26 -9.11 -58.58
N THR A 81 41.12 -9.79 -58.41
CA THR A 81 40.76 -10.92 -59.27
C THR A 81 39.24 -11.08 -59.33
N SER A 82 38.80 -11.13 -60.59
CA SER A 82 37.51 -11.48 -61.14
C SER A 82 36.88 -12.77 -60.59
N SER A 83 35.56 -12.76 -60.41
CA SER A 83 34.70 -13.77 -61.04
C SER A 83 33.22 -13.33 -61.09
N THR A 84 32.60 -13.77 -62.17
CA THR A 84 31.33 -13.44 -62.79
C THR A 84 30.11 -14.11 -62.17
N SER A 85 28.97 -13.42 -62.13
CA SER A 85 27.61 -13.88 -62.51
C SER A 85 26.57 -12.83 -62.06
N LYS A 86 26.00 -12.02 -62.96
CA LYS A 86 24.79 -12.23 -63.79
C LYS A 86 23.46 -12.24 -63.01
N THR A 87 22.59 -11.29 -63.42
CA THR A 87 21.10 -11.36 -63.41
C THR A 87 20.47 -11.00 -62.04
N SER A 88 19.49 -10.11 -61.86
CA SER A 88 18.47 -9.56 -62.76
C SER A 88 17.66 -8.45 -62.05
N GLN A 89 17.11 -7.54 -62.86
CA GLN A 89 15.82 -6.81 -62.74
C GLN A 89 15.66 -5.55 -61.87
N ASN A 90 15.36 -4.47 -62.62
CA ASN A 90 14.27 -3.46 -62.49
C ASN A 90 14.17 -2.66 -61.18
N GLU A 91 14.49 -1.36 -61.24
CA GLU A 91 13.53 -0.26 -61.49
C GLU A 91 12.30 -0.33 -60.55
N THR A 92 12.17 0.57 -59.58
CA THR A 92 11.57 1.87 -59.89
C THR A 92 11.86 2.94 -58.82
N ARG A 93 11.81 4.17 -59.35
CA ARG A 93 12.19 5.47 -58.80
C ARG A 93 10.93 6.20 -58.33
N LYS A 94 11.10 7.17 -57.41
CA LYS A 94 10.15 8.20 -56.91
C LYS A 94 9.36 7.75 -55.67
N SER A 95 9.12 8.59 -54.65
CA SER A 95 9.27 10.04 -54.52
C SER A 95 9.39 10.44 -53.05
N LYS A 96 10.21 11.46 -52.80
CA LYS A 96 10.27 12.23 -51.56
C LYS A 96 9.00 13.06 -51.42
N THR A 97 8.35 13.00 -50.27
CA THR A 97 7.42 14.04 -49.80
C THR A 97 7.89 14.47 -48.42
N LYS A 98 8.27 15.75 -48.33
CA LYS A 98 8.60 16.43 -47.06
C LYS A 98 7.30 16.77 -46.31
N PRO A 99 7.36 16.92 -44.97
CA PRO A 99 6.21 17.25 -44.15
C PRO A 99 5.94 18.76 -44.18
N THR A 100 4.67 19.15 -44.32
CA THR A 100 4.20 20.52 -44.11
C THR A 100 3.75 20.65 -42.66
N LEU A 101 4.49 21.45 -41.89
CA LEU A 101 4.09 21.97 -40.60
C LEU A 101 3.22 23.21 -40.83
N THR A 102 2.02 23.25 -40.27
CA THR A 102 1.31 24.50 -39.99
C THR A 102 0.99 24.58 -38.50
N LEU A 103 1.45 25.70 -37.96
CA LEU A 103 1.40 26.21 -36.61
C LEU A 103 0.15 27.11 -36.47
N TRP A 104 -0.29 27.36 -35.23
CA TRP A 104 -1.34 28.32 -34.77
C TRP A 104 -2.79 27.79 -34.78
N GLY A 105 -3.60 27.92 -33.72
CA GLY A 105 -3.44 28.60 -32.44
C GLY A 105 -4.59 28.26 -31.47
N SER A 106 -4.33 28.45 -30.17
CA SER A 106 -5.34 28.58 -29.11
C SER A 106 -5.65 30.08 -28.91
N PRO A 107 -6.51 30.47 -27.96
CA PRO A 107 -7.85 29.99 -27.62
C PRO A 107 -8.88 31.15 -27.71
N SER A 108 -10.19 30.87 -27.77
CA SER A 108 -11.17 31.89 -27.38
C SER A 108 -12.36 31.28 -26.65
N THR A 109 -12.38 31.59 -25.36
CA THR A 109 -13.52 31.74 -24.48
C THR A 109 -14.72 32.41 -25.17
N ARG A 110 -15.92 31.88 -24.92
CA ARG A 110 -17.17 32.63 -24.68
C ARG A 110 -18.30 31.67 -24.26
N LEU A 111 -18.71 31.80 -22.99
CA LEU A 111 -20.10 31.59 -22.52
C LEU A 111 -20.97 32.74 -23.08
N PRO A 112 -22.28 32.52 -23.34
CA PRO A 112 -23.34 32.76 -22.33
C PRO A 112 -24.51 31.73 -22.42
N THR A 113 -25.11 31.30 -21.31
CA THR A 113 -26.31 31.85 -20.62
C THR A 113 -27.65 31.42 -21.24
N THR A 114 -28.35 30.54 -20.49
CA THR A 114 -29.81 30.34 -20.29
C THR A 114 -30.81 30.70 -21.40
N ALA A 115 -31.72 29.77 -21.72
CA ALA A 115 -33.11 29.80 -21.29
C ALA A 115 -33.98 28.79 -22.08
N ASP A 116 -34.96 28.25 -21.37
CA ASP A 116 -35.99 27.29 -21.80
C ASP A 116 -36.92 27.81 -22.90
N THR A 117 -37.34 26.95 -23.83
CA THR A 117 -38.75 26.54 -24.03
C THR A 117 -38.92 25.57 -25.22
N PRO A 118 -39.96 24.71 -25.21
CA PRO A 118 -40.16 23.60 -26.15
C PRO A 118 -41.08 23.98 -27.32
N SER A 119 -41.11 23.14 -28.39
CA SER A 119 -42.34 22.64 -29.07
C SER A 119 -42.12 22.27 -30.56
N VAL A 120 -42.45 21.01 -30.89
CA VAL A 120 -43.22 20.49 -32.05
C VAL A 120 -42.63 20.50 -33.48
N SER A 121 -42.30 19.27 -33.93
CA SER A 121 -42.68 18.54 -35.18
C SER A 121 -42.46 19.19 -36.56
N THR A 122 -41.76 18.57 -37.52
CA THR A 122 -42.25 17.45 -38.40
C THR A 122 -41.12 16.92 -39.34
N PRO A 123 -41.32 15.80 -40.09
CA PRO A 123 -40.30 14.77 -40.34
C PRO A 123 -39.62 14.84 -41.72
N ARG A 124 -38.47 14.17 -41.84
CA ARG A 124 -38.04 13.64 -43.14
C ARG A 124 -37.29 12.31 -42.99
N THR A 125 -37.97 11.29 -43.49
CA THR A 125 -37.53 9.90 -43.69
C THR A 125 -36.52 9.84 -44.83
N ILE A 126 -35.29 9.36 -44.57
CA ILE A 126 -34.49 8.63 -45.57
C ILE A 126 -33.78 7.49 -44.85
N SER A 127 -34.11 6.27 -45.27
CA SER A 127 -33.64 4.99 -44.78
C SER A 127 -32.21 4.69 -45.24
N THR A 128 -31.36 4.13 -44.38
CA THR A 128 -30.37 3.08 -44.72
C THR A 128 -29.75 2.47 -43.45
N PRO A 129 -29.34 1.18 -43.48
CA PRO A 129 -29.20 0.34 -42.31
C PRO A 129 -27.81 0.44 -41.70
N GLY A 130 -27.74 0.70 -40.39
CA GLY A 130 -26.52 0.66 -39.61
C GLY A 130 -26.84 0.25 -38.19
N THR A 131 -26.60 -1.02 -37.86
CA THR A 131 -26.73 -1.63 -36.55
C THR A 131 -25.88 -0.85 -35.54
N SER A 132 -26.52 0.12 -34.89
CA SER A 132 -25.94 0.94 -33.84
C SER A 132 -26.72 0.60 -32.58
N VAL A 133 -26.21 -0.36 -31.82
CA VAL A 133 -26.70 -0.62 -30.47
C VAL A 133 -26.35 0.60 -29.64
N THR A 134 -27.29 1.54 -29.58
CA THR A 134 -27.23 2.71 -28.73
C THR A 134 -27.60 2.24 -27.34
N SER A 135 -26.65 1.65 -26.62
CA SER A 135 -26.78 1.47 -25.19
C SER A 135 -26.52 2.82 -24.53
N SER A 136 -27.61 3.48 -24.14
CA SER A 136 -27.62 4.43 -23.03
C SER A 136 -26.74 3.88 -21.90
N PRO A 137 -25.93 4.68 -21.20
CA PRO A 137 -25.33 4.21 -19.97
C PRO A 137 -26.49 3.99 -19.00
N THR A 138 -26.94 2.74 -18.91
CA THR A 138 -27.66 2.25 -17.75
C THR A 138 -26.80 2.68 -16.58
N ARG A 139 -27.25 3.71 -15.88
CA ARG A 139 -26.76 4.09 -14.56
C ARG A 139 -26.79 2.79 -13.79
N SER A 140 -25.63 2.15 -13.64
CA SER A 140 -25.51 0.93 -12.86
C SER A 140 -26.24 1.24 -11.57
N PRO A 141 -27.19 0.39 -11.13
CA PRO A 141 -27.76 0.58 -9.82
C PRO A 141 -26.56 0.70 -8.90
N SER A 142 -26.44 1.87 -8.25
CA SER A 142 -25.54 2.08 -7.13
C SER A 142 -25.71 0.82 -6.31
N ALA A 143 -24.68 -0.02 -6.26
CA ALA A 143 -24.72 -1.25 -5.50
C ALA A 143 -25.28 -0.84 -4.14
N ALA A 144 -26.50 -1.31 -3.85
CA ALA A 144 -27.07 -1.10 -2.54
C ALA A 144 -25.98 -1.55 -1.56
N PRO A 145 -25.67 -0.77 -0.50
CA PRO A 145 -24.75 -1.25 0.52
C PRO A 145 -25.25 -2.64 0.90
N PRO A 146 -24.39 -3.68 0.89
CA PRO A 146 -24.82 -5.03 1.21
C PRO A 146 -25.61 -4.95 2.51
N SER A 147 -26.83 -5.46 2.45
CA SER A 147 -27.81 -5.45 3.51
C SER A 147 -27.13 -5.76 4.85
N THR A 148 -27.32 -4.89 5.82
CA THR A 148 -27.00 -5.09 7.25
C THR A 148 -27.87 -6.19 7.86
N ASP A 149 -27.78 -7.40 7.32
CA ASP A 149 -28.05 -8.65 8.02
C ASP A 149 -26.67 -9.09 8.58
N GLY A 150 -26.15 -8.52 9.66
CA GLY A 150 -26.81 -8.49 10.95
C GLY A 150 -26.63 -9.80 11.73
N GLN A 151 -25.69 -10.70 11.36
CA GLN A 151 -25.34 -11.86 12.18
C GLN A 151 -23.82 -12.11 12.24
N ASN A 152 -23.21 -11.65 13.33
CA ASN A 152 -22.04 -12.24 14.01
C ASN A 152 -20.86 -12.74 13.18
N SER A 153 -20.57 -12.17 12.00
CA SER A 153 -19.29 -12.46 11.36
C SER A 153 -18.18 -11.88 12.26
N PRO A 154 -17.24 -12.72 12.74
CA PRO A 154 -16.15 -12.24 13.58
C PRO A 154 -15.37 -11.19 12.81
N TYR A 155 -15.10 -10.04 13.46
CA TYR A 155 -14.32 -8.94 12.88
C TYR A 155 -13.01 -9.49 12.28
N ASP A 156 -12.84 -9.35 10.97
CA ASP A 156 -11.61 -9.69 10.26
C ASP A 156 -10.84 -8.39 9.92
N PRO A 157 -9.71 -8.12 10.59
CA PRO A 157 -8.90 -6.93 10.33
C PRO A 157 -8.50 -6.76 8.84
N LEU A 158 -8.34 -7.85 8.08
CA LEU A 158 -7.89 -7.78 6.68
C LEU A 158 -9.00 -7.33 5.72
N GLN A 159 -10.27 -7.41 6.12
CA GLN A 159 -11.42 -6.95 5.33
C GLN A 159 -11.79 -5.50 5.61
N ASN A 160 -11.07 -4.84 6.51
CA ASN A 160 -11.34 -3.51 7.04
C ASN A 160 -10.27 -2.51 6.59
N HIS A 161 -10.20 -1.30 7.17
CA HIS A 161 -9.17 -0.35 6.81
C HIS A 161 -7.79 -0.84 7.27
N ILE A 162 -6.85 -0.98 6.34
CA ILE A 162 -5.48 -1.48 6.58
C ILE A 162 -4.44 -0.47 6.05
N PRO A 163 -3.18 -0.51 6.53
CA PRO A 163 -2.17 0.45 6.10
C PRO A 163 -1.64 0.11 4.71
N CYS A 164 -1.31 1.15 3.93
CA CYS A 164 -0.45 0.97 2.77
C CYS A 164 0.95 0.52 3.21
N LEU A 165 1.52 -0.44 2.48
CA LEU A 165 2.88 -0.96 2.71
C LEU A 165 3.97 -0.16 2.00
N LEU A 166 3.62 0.80 1.14
CA LEU A 166 4.62 1.68 0.55
C LEU A 166 5.28 2.51 1.65
N GLN A 167 6.61 2.65 1.57
CA GLN A 167 7.38 3.49 2.49
C GLN A 167 6.81 4.91 2.50
N ASP A 168 6.75 5.52 3.68
CA ASP A 168 6.24 6.87 3.93
C ASP A 168 4.75 7.13 3.64
N CYS A 169 4.02 6.15 3.08
CA CYS A 169 2.59 6.28 2.89
C CYS A 169 1.84 6.12 4.22
N LYS A 170 1.10 7.17 4.61
CA LYS A 170 0.24 7.17 5.81
C LYS A 170 -1.22 6.81 5.51
N GLN A 171 -1.57 6.61 4.24
CA GLN A 171 -2.93 6.27 3.86
C GLN A 171 -3.29 4.86 4.33
N THR A 172 -4.52 4.71 4.82
CA THR A 172 -5.16 3.42 5.04
C THR A 172 -6.26 3.25 4.00
N PHE A 173 -6.46 2.03 3.52
CA PHE A 173 -7.46 1.70 2.52
C PHE A 173 -8.22 0.46 2.93
N CYS A 174 -9.44 0.28 2.43
CA CYS A 174 -10.28 -0.86 2.76
C CYS A 174 -10.38 -1.82 1.57
N PRO A 175 -9.81 -3.03 1.63
CA PRO A 175 -9.81 -3.98 0.53
C PRO A 175 -11.20 -4.44 0.10
N SER A 176 -12.14 -4.56 1.05
CA SER A 176 -13.53 -4.95 0.76
C SER A 176 -14.31 -3.89 -0.03
N LEU A 177 -13.85 -2.63 0.02
CA LEU A 177 -14.37 -1.54 -0.83
C LEU A 177 -13.72 -1.49 -2.22
N LEU A 178 -12.61 -2.22 -2.42
CA LEU A 178 -12.03 -2.38 -3.73
C LEU A 178 -12.86 -3.44 -4.45
N GLY A 179 -13.50 -3.07 -5.57
CA GLY A 179 -14.32 -4.00 -6.32
C GLY A 179 -13.60 -5.34 -6.61
N PRO A 180 -14.33 -6.45 -6.79
CA PRO A 180 -13.75 -7.79 -6.85
C PRO A 180 -12.72 -7.98 -7.98
N THR A 181 -12.72 -7.10 -8.98
CA THR A 181 -11.81 -7.11 -10.12
C THR A 181 -10.58 -6.21 -9.93
N PHE A 182 -10.42 -5.56 -8.78
CA PHE A 182 -9.36 -4.59 -8.56
C PHE A 182 -7.95 -5.20 -8.69
N TYR A 183 -7.76 -6.44 -8.25
CA TYR A 183 -6.47 -7.13 -8.39
C TYR A 183 -6.39 -8.03 -9.63
N ASN A 184 -7.42 -8.04 -10.48
CA ASN A 184 -7.41 -8.83 -11.72
C ASN A 184 -6.42 -8.24 -12.74
N PRO A 185 -5.82 -9.08 -13.59
CA PRO A 185 -5.06 -8.67 -14.77
C PRO A 185 -5.74 -7.54 -15.56
N GLN A 186 -5.00 -6.47 -15.85
CA GLN A 186 -5.51 -5.32 -16.60
C GLN A 186 -4.78 -5.15 -17.93
N LYS A 187 -5.49 -4.60 -18.91
CA LYS A 187 -4.89 -4.17 -20.18
C LYS A 187 -3.87 -3.03 -19.95
N PRO A 188 -2.87 -2.87 -20.84
CA PRO A 188 -2.71 -3.57 -22.12
C PRO A 188 -1.94 -4.91 -22.04
N TYR A 189 -1.14 -5.14 -21.00
CA TYR A 189 -0.23 -6.30 -20.95
C TYR A 189 -0.68 -7.44 -20.02
N GLY A 190 -1.90 -7.39 -19.48
CA GLY A 190 -2.41 -8.41 -18.56
C GLY A 190 -1.74 -8.38 -17.19
N LEU A 191 -1.11 -7.27 -16.80
CA LEU A 191 -0.44 -7.15 -15.52
C LEU A 191 -1.45 -6.84 -14.40
N ARG A 192 -1.23 -7.43 -13.22
CA ARG A 192 -2.03 -7.21 -12.00
C ARG A 192 -1.47 -6.09 -11.13
N ARG A 193 -2.34 -5.45 -10.35
CA ARG A 193 -1.95 -4.55 -9.24
C ARG A 193 -1.39 -5.38 -8.08
N LEU A 194 -0.40 -4.86 -7.36
CA LEU A 194 0.14 -5.54 -6.19
C LEU A 194 -0.76 -5.33 -4.95
N PRO A 195 -1.03 -6.37 -4.15
CA PRO A 195 -1.77 -6.26 -2.89
C PRO A 195 -0.95 -5.51 -1.83
N GLY A 196 -1.62 -5.01 -0.79
CA GLY A 196 -0.99 -4.25 0.30
C GLY A 196 -0.62 -2.80 -0.05
N LEU A 197 -0.91 -2.35 -1.27
CA LEU A 197 -0.80 -0.95 -1.67
C LEU A 197 -2.19 -0.29 -1.67
N CYS A 198 -2.25 0.99 -1.25
CA CYS A 198 -3.48 1.75 -1.41
C CYS A 198 -3.78 1.98 -2.91
N PRO A 199 -5.02 2.34 -3.28
CA PRO A 199 -5.41 2.50 -4.68
C PRO A 199 -4.45 3.36 -5.49
N ASP A 200 -4.10 4.54 -4.99
CA ASP A 200 -3.21 5.48 -5.68
C ASP A 200 -1.85 4.85 -6.01
N HIS A 201 -1.23 4.16 -5.05
CA HIS A 201 0.06 3.50 -5.24
C HIS A 201 -0.04 2.21 -6.06
N ALA A 202 -1.15 1.47 -5.95
CA ALA A 202 -1.40 0.30 -6.77
C ALA A 202 -1.57 0.67 -8.26
N TYR A 203 -2.26 1.78 -8.55
CA TYR A 203 -2.34 2.33 -9.91
C TYR A 203 -1.00 2.87 -10.40
N ALA A 204 -0.24 3.57 -9.54
CA ALA A 204 1.09 4.08 -9.89
C ALA A 204 2.07 2.94 -10.23
N ASP A 205 2.12 1.91 -9.40
CA ASP A 205 2.93 0.70 -9.63
C ASP A 205 2.55 0.01 -10.95
N LEU A 206 1.26 -0.20 -11.20
CA LEU A 206 0.80 -0.81 -12.45
C LEU A 206 1.17 0.02 -13.69
N ARG A 207 1.13 1.36 -13.59
CA ARG A 207 1.58 2.24 -14.70
C ARG A 207 3.07 2.08 -14.97
N VAL A 208 3.90 2.00 -13.93
CA VAL A 208 5.34 1.75 -14.08
C VAL A 208 5.58 0.39 -14.72
N ALA A 209 4.92 -0.65 -14.25
CA ALA A 209 5.04 -1.99 -14.80
C ALA A 209 4.63 -2.07 -16.28
N ASN A 210 3.55 -1.39 -16.66
CA ASN A 210 3.13 -1.28 -18.06
C ASN A 210 4.14 -0.49 -18.91
N ALA A 211 4.77 0.55 -18.36
CA ALA A 211 5.80 1.30 -19.07
C ALA A 211 7.08 0.46 -19.28
N GLU A 212 7.45 -0.36 -18.32
CA GLU A 212 8.56 -1.32 -18.43
C GLU A 212 8.28 -2.36 -19.51
N ALA A 213 7.09 -2.97 -19.50
CA ALA A 213 6.67 -3.92 -20.53
C ALA A 213 6.66 -3.28 -21.93
N LYS A 214 6.20 -2.03 -22.05
CA LYS A 214 6.25 -1.28 -23.32
C LYS A 214 7.69 -1.05 -23.79
N THR A 215 8.59 -0.67 -22.88
CA THR A 215 10.00 -0.41 -23.20
C THR A 215 10.68 -1.69 -23.67
N GLU A 216 10.42 -2.81 -23.01
CA GLU A 216 10.94 -4.12 -23.40
C GLU A 216 10.40 -4.57 -24.77
N TRP A 217 9.12 -4.33 -25.05
CA TRP A 217 8.53 -4.57 -26.38
C TRP A 217 9.23 -3.76 -27.46
N GLU A 218 9.41 -2.45 -27.23
CA GLU A 218 10.08 -1.56 -28.19
C GLU A 218 11.55 -1.96 -28.39
N LEU A 219 12.25 -2.35 -27.32
CA LEU A 219 13.63 -2.83 -27.37
C LEU A 219 13.75 -4.09 -28.24
N ARG A 220 12.89 -5.08 -28.03
CA ARG A 220 12.88 -6.32 -28.83
C ARG A 220 12.55 -6.04 -30.29
N ARG A 221 11.60 -5.14 -30.54
CA ARG A 221 11.23 -4.71 -31.89
C ARG A 221 12.39 -4.01 -32.60
N GLN A 222 13.13 -3.14 -31.92
CA GLN A 222 14.29 -2.44 -32.48
C GLN A 222 15.48 -3.38 -32.72
N ASN A 223 15.67 -4.38 -31.86
CA ASN A 223 16.78 -5.34 -31.94
C ASN A 223 16.47 -6.60 -32.78
N ALA A 224 15.33 -6.63 -33.47
CA ALA A 224 14.86 -7.82 -34.18
C ALA A 224 15.77 -8.25 -35.35
N GLY A 225 16.49 -7.31 -35.97
CA GLY A 225 17.31 -7.60 -37.15
C GLY A 225 16.48 -8.21 -38.28
N ARG A 226 16.77 -9.47 -38.65
CA ARG A 226 16.04 -10.23 -39.68
C ARG A 226 14.95 -11.15 -39.10
N LYS A 227 14.65 -11.10 -37.79
CA LYS A 227 13.61 -11.93 -37.17
C LYS A 227 12.22 -11.49 -37.66
N ALA A 228 11.34 -12.46 -37.88
CA ALA A 228 9.93 -12.19 -38.20
C ALA A 228 9.18 -11.61 -36.99
N MET A 229 8.18 -10.76 -37.22
CA MET A 229 7.39 -10.13 -36.15
C MET A 229 6.74 -11.15 -35.20
N ASN A 230 6.33 -12.32 -35.69
CA ASN A 230 5.75 -13.37 -34.86
C ASN A 230 6.76 -13.97 -33.88
N MET A 231 8.06 -14.04 -34.25
CA MET A 231 9.10 -14.50 -33.34
C MET A 231 9.34 -13.47 -32.21
N ILE A 232 9.30 -12.18 -32.54
CA ILE A 232 9.42 -11.09 -31.56
C ILE A 232 8.22 -11.10 -30.61
N ALA A 233 7.01 -11.30 -31.12
CA ALA A 233 5.80 -11.44 -30.33
C ALA A 233 5.92 -12.61 -29.34
N GLY A 234 6.32 -13.79 -29.81
CA GLY A 234 6.53 -14.95 -28.93
C GLY A 234 7.63 -14.71 -27.88
N GLU A 235 8.72 -14.04 -28.25
CA GLU A 235 9.77 -13.63 -27.32
C GLU A 235 9.26 -12.67 -26.23
N PHE A 236 8.37 -11.75 -26.61
CA PHE A 236 7.76 -10.82 -25.68
C PHE A 236 6.69 -11.48 -24.78
N ASP A 237 5.92 -12.42 -25.30
CA ASP A 237 4.95 -13.19 -24.50
C ASP A 237 5.66 -14.03 -23.43
N MET A 238 6.81 -14.63 -23.75
CA MET A 238 7.66 -15.30 -22.75
C MET A 238 8.15 -14.33 -21.67
N PHE A 239 8.54 -13.12 -22.07
CA PHE A 239 8.91 -12.07 -21.11
C PHE A 239 7.73 -11.69 -20.22
N LEU A 240 6.54 -11.44 -20.79
CA LEU A 240 5.36 -11.08 -20.01
C LEU A 240 4.98 -12.16 -19.00
N LYS A 241 5.06 -13.43 -19.39
CA LYS A 241 4.80 -14.56 -18.48
C LYS A 241 5.78 -14.57 -17.29
N ALA A 242 7.08 -14.44 -17.55
CA ALA A 242 8.09 -14.38 -16.50
C ALA A 242 7.93 -13.13 -15.61
N TYR A 243 7.54 -12.00 -16.21
CA TYR A 243 7.31 -10.76 -15.49
C TYR A 243 6.06 -10.82 -14.62
N GLU A 244 4.99 -11.46 -15.09
CA GLU A 244 3.80 -11.72 -14.30
C GLU A 244 4.10 -12.66 -13.12
N GLU A 245 4.86 -13.73 -13.34
CA GLU A 245 5.30 -14.67 -12.30
C GLU A 245 6.09 -13.93 -11.21
N ALA A 246 7.11 -13.14 -11.57
CA ALA A 246 7.88 -12.33 -10.63
C ALA A 246 6.99 -11.33 -9.86
N ARG A 247 6.02 -10.70 -10.52
CA ARG A 247 5.03 -9.83 -9.84
C ARG A 247 4.07 -10.62 -8.94
N GLY A 248 3.82 -11.89 -9.23
CA GLY A 248 3.06 -12.80 -8.37
C GLY A 248 3.76 -13.09 -7.06
N GLU A 249 5.03 -13.48 -7.15
CA GLU A 249 5.88 -13.70 -5.98
C GLU A 249 5.97 -12.44 -5.11
N GLU A 250 6.15 -11.28 -5.74
CA GLU A 250 6.17 -10.00 -5.05
C GLU A 250 4.83 -9.68 -4.38
N GLY A 251 3.72 -9.98 -5.05
CA GLY A 251 2.38 -9.84 -4.48
C GLY A 251 2.17 -10.71 -3.25
N VAL A 252 2.54 -11.99 -3.31
CA VAL A 252 2.47 -12.91 -2.16
C VAL A 252 3.35 -12.40 -1.00
N ARG A 253 4.54 -11.88 -1.30
CA ARG A 253 5.44 -11.31 -0.30
C ARG A 253 4.84 -10.07 0.38
N LEU A 254 4.22 -9.17 -0.39
CA LEU A 254 3.52 -8.00 0.15
C LEU A 254 2.31 -8.39 0.98
N GLU A 255 1.52 -9.36 0.51
CA GLU A 255 0.38 -9.86 1.27
C GLU A 255 0.83 -10.46 2.61
N ARG A 256 1.90 -11.26 2.63
CA ARG A 256 2.48 -11.78 3.88
C ARG A 256 2.89 -10.66 4.82
N LYS A 257 3.58 -9.62 4.32
CA LYS A 257 3.95 -8.44 5.11
C LYS A 257 2.74 -7.71 5.67
N MET A 258 1.68 -7.58 4.88
CA MET A 258 0.42 -6.96 5.28
C MET A 258 -0.23 -7.75 6.42
N ARG A 259 -0.31 -9.08 6.28
CA ARG A 259 -0.83 -9.97 7.32
C ARG A 259 -0.02 -9.88 8.61
N VAL A 260 1.31 -9.91 8.54
CA VAL A 260 2.17 -9.74 9.72
C VAL A 260 1.91 -8.38 10.39
N ARG A 261 1.84 -7.30 9.61
CA ARG A 261 1.62 -5.95 10.15
C ARG A 261 0.24 -5.78 10.79
N VAL A 262 -0.81 -6.38 10.24
CA VAL A 262 -2.20 -6.20 10.68
C VAL A 262 -2.61 -7.24 11.74
N LEU A 263 -2.28 -8.51 11.50
CA LEU A 263 -2.68 -9.64 12.33
C LEU A 263 -1.60 -10.10 13.30
N GLY A 264 -0.36 -9.59 13.20
CA GLY A 264 0.75 -10.09 14.03
C GLY A 264 1.07 -11.58 13.83
N GLU A 265 0.50 -12.22 12.81
CA GLU A 265 0.62 -13.64 12.56
C GLU A 265 1.92 -13.93 11.82
N VAL A 266 2.76 -14.78 12.43
CA VAL A 266 3.95 -15.31 11.76
C VAL A 266 3.58 -16.63 11.13
N SER A 267 3.51 -16.66 9.79
CA SER A 267 3.40 -17.92 9.07
C SER A 267 4.74 -18.66 9.18
N ILE A 268 4.90 -19.48 10.22
CA ILE A 268 6.05 -20.36 10.37
C ILE A 268 5.73 -21.63 9.57
N PRO A 269 6.53 -21.99 8.55
CA PRO A 269 6.33 -23.25 7.83
C PRO A 269 6.45 -24.42 8.82
N SER A 270 5.39 -25.23 8.92
CA SER A 270 5.27 -26.29 9.94
C SER A 270 6.23 -27.48 9.77
N TYR A 271 7.06 -27.49 8.72
CA TYR A 271 7.87 -28.65 8.32
C TYR A 271 9.38 -28.51 8.60
N LEU A 272 9.79 -27.50 9.36
CA LEU A 272 11.19 -27.19 9.64
C LEU A 272 11.49 -27.49 11.12
N GLY A 273 12.17 -28.62 11.37
CA GLY A 273 12.35 -29.24 12.69
C GLY A 273 13.80 -29.37 13.17
N THR A 274 14.76 -28.66 12.57
CA THR A 274 16.18 -28.73 12.95
C THR A 274 16.55 -27.68 14.00
N ALA A 275 17.58 -27.95 14.81
CA ALA A 275 17.96 -27.11 15.96
C ALA A 275 18.40 -25.69 15.56
N ASP A 276 19.05 -25.53 14.39
CA ASP A 276 19.46 -24.22 13.87
C ASP A 276 18.26 -23.33 13.49
N GLU A 277 17.10 -23.93 13.19
CA GLU A 277 15.90 -23.21 12.77
C GLU A 277 15.18 -22.52 13.93
N LYS A 278 15.40 -22.95 15.18
CA LYS A 278 14.83 -22.25 16.36
C LYS A 278 15.26 -20.79 16.40
N THR A 279 16.53 -20.51 16.11
CA THR A 279 17.07 -19.14 16.10
C THR A 279 16.44 -18.29 14.98
N VAL A 280 16.20 -18.90 13.82
CA VAL A 280 15.56 -18.24 12.67
C VAL A 280 14.09 -17.94 12.96
N ILE A 281 13.38 -18.89 13.56
CA ILE A 281 11.97 -18.73 13.97
C ILE A 281 11.84 -17.63 15.04
N GLU A 282 12.71 -17.62 16.05
CA GLU A 282 12.69 -16.61 17.09
C GLU A 282 13.00 -15.21 16.53
N LYS A 283 13.97 -15.10 15.61
CA LYS A 283 14.25 -13.85 14.90
C LYS A 283 13.06 -13.39 14.06
N ALA A 284 12.42 -14.29 13.32
CA ALA A 284 11.23 -13.98 12.53
C ALA A 284 10.06 -13.54 13.41
N ARG A 285 9.88 -14.18 14.58
CA ARG A 285 8.88 -13.81 15.56
C ARG A 285 9.13 -12.43 16.16
N LYS A 286 10.37 -12.13 16.54
CA LYS A 286 10.76 -10.81 17.04
C LYS A 286 10.51 -9.72 16.00
N GLN A 287 10.88 -9.99 14.74
CA GLN A 287 10.63 -9.06 13.63
C GLN A 287 9.13 -8.85 13.38
N ALA A 288 8.33 -9.91 13.47
CA ALA A 288 6.89 -9.81 13.34
C ALA A 288 6.27 -9.02 14.49
N GLU A 289 6.71 -9.24 15.71
CA GLU A 289 6.22 -8.51 16.90
C GLU A 289 6.54 -7.01 16.82
N GLU A 290 7.71 -6.66 16.28
CA GLU A 290 8.15 -5.28 16.03
C GLU A 290 7.35 -4.62 14.89
N SER A 291 7.02 -5.37 13.84
CA SER A 291 6.27 -4.85 12.69
C SER A 291 4.75 -4.90 12.86
N TRP A 292 4.25 -5.62 13.86
CA TRP A 292 2.83 -5.74 14.15
C TRP A 292 2.27 -4.45 14.77
N ASP A 293 1.28 -3.89 14.09
CA ASP A 293 0.47 -2.78 14.55
C ASP A 293 -0.83 -3.31 15.18
N TRP A 294 -0.82 -3.42 16.50
CA TRP A 294 -1.95 -3.94 17.29
C TRP A 294 -3.24 -3.14 17.10
N ARG A 295 -3.17 -1.88 16.63
CA ARG A 295 -4.33 -0.99 16.54
C ARG A 295 -5.38 -1.46 15.53
N TYR A 296 -5.01 -2.31 14.57
CA TYR A 296 -5.94 -2.94 13.62
C TYR A 296 -6.76 -4.08 14.23
N VAL A 297 -6.36 -4.59 15.40
CA VAL A 297 -7.08 -5.64 16.12
C VAL A 297 -8.18 -5.01 16.98
N ALA A 298 -9.29 -5.72 17.13
CA ALA A 298 -10.36 -5.30 18.03
C ALA A 298 -9.85 -5.19 19.48
N ARG A 299 -10.40 -4.25 20.24
CA ARG A 299 -9.95 -3.92 21.61
C ARG A 299 -11.13 -3.55 22.52
N PRO A 300 -10.98 -3.70 23.85
CA PRO A 300 -12.02 -3.35 24.80
C PRO A 300 -12.13 -1.84 25.01
N CYS A 301 -13.31 -1.37 25.40
CA CYS A 301 -13.51 0.02 25.84
C CYS A 301 -12.73 0.30 27.13
N THR A 302 -12.07 1.46 27.23
CA THR A 302 -11.37 1.87 28.47
C THR A 302 -12.29 2.52 29.51
N LYS A 303 -13.54 2.83 29.17
CA LYS A 303 -14.49 3.39 30.14
C LYS A 303 -14.80 2.37 31.25
N LYS A 304 -14.60 2.79 32.50
CA LYS A 304 -14.91 1.98 33.69
C LYS A 304 -16.35 1.46 33.63
N GLY A 305 -16.52 0.15 33.83
CA GLY A 305 -17.83 -0.52 33.83
C GLY A 305 -18.49 -0.70 32.46
N CYS A 306 -17.81 -0.35 31.35
CA CYS A 306 -18.36 -0.59 30.03
C CYS A 306 -18.21 -2.06 29.64
N GLN A 307 -19.34 -2.71 29.32
CA GLN A 307 -19.41 -4.11 28.86
C GLN A 307 -19.65 -4.24 27.36
N SER A 308 -19.38 -3.18 26.58
CA SER A 308 -19.53 -3.25 25.12
C SER A 308 -18.59 -4.29 24.53
N ASN A 309 -19.02 -4.92 23.43
CA ASN A 309 -18.15 -5.79 22.63
C ASN A 309 -16.85 -5.07 22.23
N TRP A 310 -15.82 -5.88 21.97
CA TRP A 310 -14.56 -5.39 21.45
C TRP A 310 -14.82 -4.74 20.08
N TYR A 311 -14.13 -3.64 19.82
CA TYR A 311 -14.32 -2.86 18.60
C TYR A 311 -12.96 -2.50 18.02
N SER A 312 -12.93 -2.18 16.72
CA SER A 312 -11.76 -1.61 16.08
C SER A 312 -12.13 -0.25 15.49
N ILE A 313 -11.24 0.72 15.62
CA ILE A 313 -11.41 2.02 14.95
C ILE A 313 -11.18 1.91 13.44
N PHE A 314 -10.61 0.81 12.97
CA PHE A 314 -10.39 0.54 11.55
C PHE A 314 -11.51 -0.27 10.91
N ASP A 315 -12.52 -0.66 11.68
CA ASP A 315 -13.75 -1.25 11.16
C ASP A 315 -14.38 -0.31 10.14
N ILE A 316 -14.80 -0.86 8.99
CA ILE A 316 -15.40 -0.13 7.87
C ILE A 316 -16.57 0.77 8.30
N HIS A 317 -17.36 0.35 9.30
CA HIS A 317 -18.50 1.12 9.78
C HIS A 317 -18.14 2.17 10.83
N LEU A 318 -16.94 2.08 11.43
CA LEU A 318 -16.49 2.95 12.52
C LEU A 318 -15.38 3.91 12.10
N TYR A 319 -14.66 3.61 11.03
CA TYR A 319 -13.48 4.35 10.60
C TYR A 319 -13.78 5.85 10.43
N ASP A 320 -14.80 6.19 9.64
CA ASP A 320 -15.18 7.58 9.41
C ASP A 320 -15.60 8.29 10.70
N PHE A 321 -16.27 7.58 11.61
CA PHE A 321 -16.65 8.15 12.90
C PHE A 321 -15.43 8.60 13.69
N TYR A 322 -14.40 7.76 13.83
CA TYR A 322 -13.19 8.08 14.60
C TYR A 322 -12.22 9.03 13.88
N GLN A 323 -12.20 9.03 12.54
CA GLN A 323 -11.34 9.94 11.79
C GLN A 323 -11.93 11.34 11.62
N SER A 324 -13.27 11.46 11.67
CA SER A 324 -13.94 12.74 11.50
C SER A 324 -13.64 13.71 12.64
N GLU A 325 -13.11 14.89 12.28
CA GLU A 325 -13.05 16.03 13.19
C GLU A 325 -14.46 16.61 13.38
N LYS A 326 -14.83 16.84 14.64
CA LYS A 326 -16.07 17.51 15.01
C LYS A 326 -15.78 18.98 15.36
N ARG A 327 -16.78 19.66 15.93
CA ARG A 327 -16.66 21.05 16.40
C ARG A 327 -15.39 21.23 17.24
N PHE A 328 -14.73 22.37 17.05
CA PHE A 328 -13.49 22.74 17.74
C PHE A 328 -12.29 21.80 17.49
N ARG A 329 -12.29 21.07 16.37
CA ARG A 329 -11.26 20.09 15.99
C ARG A 329 -11.10 18.96 17.01
N LEU A 330 -12.16 18.62 17.73
CA LEU A 330 -12.18 17.47 18.62
C LEU A 330 -12.53 16.21 17.83
N ARG A 331 -11.81 15.12 18.08
CA ARG A 331 -12.10 13.79 17.52
C ARG A 331 -12.58 12.86 18.62
N PRO A 332 -13.43 11.86 18.34
CA PRO A 332 -13.78 10.83 19.34
C PRO A 332 -12.53 10.11 19.87
N LEU A 333 -12.50 9.74 21.16
CA LEU A 333 -11.36 9.00 21.71
C LEU A 333 -11.35 7.59 21.15
N ALA A 334 -10.27 7.22 20.46
CA ALA A 334 -10.08 5.89 19.87
C ALA A 334 -9.97 4.76 20.92
N THR A 335 -9.89 5.10 22.20
CA THR A 335 -9.81 4.17 23.35
C THR A 335 -11.19 3.84 23.93
N LEU A 336 -12.22 4.60 23.56
CA LEU A 336 -13.61 4.37 23.95
C LEU A 336 -14.39 3.67 22.82
N CYS A 337 -15.33 2.79 23.16
CA CYS A 337 -16.24 2.23 22.16
C CYS A 337 -17.17 3.31 21.57
N PRO A 338 -17.81 3.10 20.40
CA PRO A 338 -18.53 4.17 19.69
C PRO A 338 -19.58 4.88 20.55
N THR A 339 -20.32 4.12 21.35
CA THR A 339 -21.34 4.66 22.28
C THR A 339 -20.72 5.51 23.39
N CYS A 340 -19.60 5.08 23.97
CA CYS A 340 -18.93 5.82 25.03
C CYS A 340 -18.20 7.04 24.48
N ALA A 341 -17.55 6.91 23.33
CA ALA A 341 -16.84 7.98 22.64
C ALA A 341 -17.80 9.11 22.22
N LYS A 342 -18.99 8.76 21.71
CA LYS A 342 -20.03 9.74 21.38
C LYS A 342 -20.50 10.51 22.62
N ARG A 343 -20.85 9.80 23.70
CA ARG A 343 -21.29 10.43 24.96
C ARG A 343 -20.23 11.33 25.57
N ASP A 344 -18.97 10.88 25.55
CA ASP A 344 -17.82 11.67 26.01
C ASP A 344 -17.68 12.97 25.23
N LEU A 345 -17.70 12.87 23.89
CA LEU A 345 -17.60 14.03 23.02
C LEU A 345 -18.77 15.01 23.21
N ASP A 346 -20.01 14.51 23.28
CA ASP A 346 -21.20 15.33 23.50
C ASP A 346 -21.14 16.08 24.85
N MET A 347 -20.63 15.44 25.90
CA MET A 347 -20.44 16.07 27.21
C MET A 347 -19.40 17.19 27.17
N ILE A 348 -18.27 16.97 26.48
CA ILE A 348 -17.24 18.00 26.29
C ILE A 348 -17.79 19.18 25.49
N LEU A 349 -18.51 18.92 24.40
CA LEU A 349 -19.11 19.97 23.57
C LEU A 349 -20.10 20.83 24.35
N ARG A 350 -20.97 20.22 25.17
CA ARG A 350 -21.87 20.95 26.07
C ARG A 350 -21.12 21.83 27.07
N THR A 351 -20.01 21.31 27.62
CA THR A 351 -19.19 22.06 28.56
C THR A 351 -18.51 23.25 27.89
N ILE A 352 -18.07 23.08 26.63
CA ILE A 352 -17.48 24.15 25.84
C ILE A 352 -18.51 25.24 25.53
N ASP A 353 -19.70 24.85 25.08
CA ASP A 353 -20.79 25.77 24.78
C ASP A 353 -21.19 26.55 26.05
N ALA A 354 -21.33 25.89 27.19
CA ALA A 354 -21.65 26.54 28.47
C ALA A 354 -20.57 27.51 28.98
N LYS A 355 -19.29 27.27 28.64
CA LYS A 355 -18.17 28.15 29.03
C LYS A 355 -17.96 29.31 28.07
N TYR A 356 -18.50 29.23 26.85
CA TYR A 356 -18.38 30.29 25.85
C TYR A 356 -19.07 31.58 26.28
N GLU A 357 -20.22 31.49 26.97
CA GLU A 357 -20.96 32.66 27.45
C GLU A 357 -20.36 33.33 28.68
N VAL A 358 -19.42 32.66 29.37
CA VAL A 358 -18.92 33.07 30.69
C VAL A 358 -17.46 33.56 30.63
N LEU A 359 -16.68 33.10 29.65
CA LEU A 359 -15.26 33.40 29.54
C LEU A 359 -15.01 34.40 28.43
N ASP A 360 -14.05 35.31 28.66
CA ASP A 360 -13.52 36.16 27.60
C ASP A 360 -12.91 35.31 26.47
N ASP A 361 -13.00 35.80 25.23
CA ASP A 361 -12.62 35.05 24.03
C ASP A 361 -11.20 34.46 24.09
N GLU A 362 -10.21 35.23 24.57
CA GLU A 362 -8.82 34.77 24.69
C GLU A 362 -8.67 33.63 25.70
N VAL A 363 -9.32 33.77 26.86
CA VAL A 363 -9.31 32.78 27.93
C VAL A 363 -10.05 31.52 27.48
N TRP A 364 -11.15 31.67 26.75
CA TRP A 364 -11.91 30.56 26.18
C TRP A 364 -11.08 29.78 25.17
N HIS A 365 -10.39 30.45 24.23
CA HIS A 365 -9.51 29.80 23.26
C HIS A 365 -8.36 29.04 23.94
N ALA A 366 -7.71 29.64 24.94
CA ALA A 366 -6.66 28.99 25.72
C ALA A 366 -7.19 27.75 26.45
N TRP A 367 -8.39 27.84 27.04
CA TRP A 367 -9.05 26.74 27.73
C TRP A 367 -9.44 25.59 26.78
N VAL A 368 -10.02 25.88 25.60
CA VAL A 368 -10.29 24.86 24.57
C VAL A 368 -8.99 24.22 24.06
N SER A 369 -7.92 25.00 23.94
CA SER A 369 -6.60 24.44 23.62
C SER A 369 -6.08 23.51 24.71
N HIS A 370 -6.33 23.82 25.98
CA HIS A 370 -5.95 22.97 27.11
C HIS A 370 -6.74 21.65 27.12
N ILE A 371 -8.06 21.68 26.82
CA ILE A 371 -8.86 20.45 26.67
C ILE A 371 -8.29 19.53 25.60
N ARG A 372 -7.92 20.08 24.43
CA ARG A 372 -7.32 19.29 23.35
C ARG A 372 -6.02 18.61 23.80
N LYS A 373 -5.11 19.35 24.44
CA LYS A 373 -3.87 18.80 24.98
C LYS A 373 -4.13 17.69 26.00
N ASN A 374 -5.10 17.87 26.91
CA ASN A 374 -5.43 16.87 27.91
C ASN A 374 -6.00 15.59 27.27
N ARG A 375 -6.83 15.72 26.23
CA ARG A 375 -7.31 14.56 25.46
C ARG A 375 -6.18 13.80 24.78
N ASP A 376 -5.19 14.50 24.22
CA ASP A 376 -4.06 13.83 23.58
C ASP A 376 -3.23 13.04 24.60
N VAL A 377 -3.04 13.58 25.81
CA VAL A 377 -2.38 12.89 26.92
C VAL A 377 -3.19 11.68 27.40
N GLU A 378 -4.50 11.85 27.58
CA GLU A 378 -5.42 10.77 27.98
C GLU A 378 -5.43 9.65 26.93
N LEU A 379 -5.50 10.02 25.64
CA LEU A 379 -5.44 9.08 24.52
C LEU A 379 -4.15 8.26 24.58
N ALA A 380 -2.99 8.92 24.68
CA ALA A 380 -1.70 8.23 24.72
C ALA A 380 -1.55 7.29 25.94
N TYR A 381 -2.09 7.69 27.10
CA TYR A 381 -2.10 6.85 28.30
C TYR A 381 -2.93 5.57 28.08
N TRP A 382 -4.16 5.74 27.61
CA TRP A 382 -5.09 4.63 27.42
C TRP A 382 -4.74 3.73 26.23
N GLU A 383 -4.14 4.27 25.17
CA GLU A 383 -3.62 3.47 24.06
C GLU A 383 -2.53 2.50 24.54
N LYS A 384 -1.58 2.96 25.36
CA LYS A 384 -0.57 2.07 25.98
C LYS A 384 -1.20 1.02 26.90
N ALA A 385 -2.28 1.35 27.59
CA ALA A 385 -3.01 0.38 28.40
C ALA A 385 -3.71 -0.68 27.54
N GLN A 386 -4.39 -0.26 26.47
CA GLN A 386 -5.03 -1.18 25.52
C GLN A 386 -4.00 -2.06 24.80
N GLU A 387 -2.86 -1.51 24.39
CA GLU A 387 -1.77 -2.26 23.78
C GLU A 387 -1.33 -3.43 24.67
N ARG A 388 -1.09 -3.17 25.96
CA ARG A 388 -0.73 -4.23 26.92
C ARG A 388 -1.80 -5.31 27.02
N VAL A 389 -3.08 -4.95 26.99
CA VAL A 389 -4.19 -5.92 27.03
C VAL A 389 -4.26 -6.75 25.75
N VAL A 390 -4.13 -6.12 24.58
CA VAL A 390 -4.21 -6.80 23.26
C VAL A 390 -3.00 -7.70 23.06
N ARG A 391 -1.79 -7.22 23.33
CA ARG A 391 -0.56 -8.03 23.24
C ARG A 391 -0.53 -9.13 24.31
N GLY A 392 -0.97 -8.83 25.54
CA GLY A 392 -0.93 -9.77 26.67
C GLY A 392 -1.95 -10.91 26.59
N ARG A 393 -3.17 -10.65 26.08
CA ARG A 393 -4.12 -11.74 25.80
C ARG A 393 -3.69 -12.59 24.61
N GLY A 394 -2.78 -12.07 23.78
CA GLY A 394 -2.40 -12.64 22.50
C GLY A 394 -3.58 -12.60 21.52
N ILE A 395 -3.28 -12.63 20.22
CA ILE A 395 -4.27 -12.97 19.20
C ILE A 395 -4.49 -14.49 19.27
N LYS A 396 -4.92 -15.00 20.44
CA LYS A 396 -5.38 -16.38 20.62
C LYS A 396 -6.82 -16.55 20.11
N PHE A 397 -7.28 -15.63 19.25
CA PHE A 397 -8.67 -15.55 18.80
C PHE A 397 -9.09 -16.63 17.79
N ARG A 398 -8.22 -17.55 17.34
CA ARG A 398 -8.65 -18.58 16.37
C ARG A 398 -8.24 -20.03 16.61
N ILE A 399 -7.14 -20.34 17.31
CA ILE A 399 -6.72 -21.76 17.42
C ILE A 399 -7.39 -22.48 18.61
N VAL A 400 -7.80 -21.75 19.65
CA VAL A 400 -8.33 -22.38 20.88
C VAL A 400 -9.84 -22.63 20.81
N GLU A 401 -10.63 -21.76 20.18
CA GLU A 401 -12.09 -21.98 20.08
C GLU A 401 -12.46 -23.12 19.14
N GLU A 402 -11.72 -23.32 18.03
CA GLU A 402 -11.90 -24.49 17.17
C GLU A 402 -11.40 -25.78 17.82
N LYS A 403 -10.31 -25.74 18.62
CA LYS A 403 -9.86 -26.92 19.37
C LYS A 403 -10.81 -27.31 20.49
N LYS A 404 -11.34 -26.35 21.26
CA LYS A 404 -12.36 -26.65 22.28
C LYS A 404 -13.63 -27.21 21.68
N LYS A 405 -14.12 -26.66 20.56
CA LYS A 405 -15.28 -27.23 19.85
C LYS A 405 -15.00 -28.60 19.22
N LYS A 406 -13.76 -28.91 18.81
CA LYS A 406 -13.40 -30.24 18.30
C LYS A 406 -13.22 -31.27 19.41
N GLU A 407 -12.60 -30.91 20.54
CA GLU A 407 -12.46 -31.82 21.69
C GLU A 407 -13.82 -32.08 22.37
N GLU A 408 -14.67 -31.08 22.52
CA GLU A 408 -15.99 -31.23 23.16
C GLU A 408 -17.00 -32.01 22.28
N VAL A 409 -16.76 -32.12 20.97
CA VAL A 409 -17.56 -32.94 20.04
C VAL A 409 -17.00 -34.37 19.92
N ILE A 410 -15.76 -34.64 20.33
CA ILE A 410 -15.15 -35.98 20.23
C ILE A 410 -15.34 -36.80 21.53
N ASP A 411 -15.65 -36.19 22.68
CA ASP A 411 -15.74 -36.89 23.97
C ASP A 411 -17.15 -37.32 24.43
N LEU A 412 -18.16 -37.38 23.55
CA LEU A 412 -19.53 -37.82 23.92
C LEU A 412 -20.04 -39.09 23.21
N GLU A 413 -19.20 -39.83 22.50
CA GLU A 413 -19.57 -41.16 21.99
C GLU A 413 -18.56 -42.22 22.45
N GLY A 414 -18.64 -42.63 23.72
CA GLY A 414 -17.86 -43.77 24.17
C GLY A 414 -17.83 -44.06 25.67
N LYS A 415 -18.85 -44.80 26.13
CA LYS A 415 -18.79 -45.75 27.26
C LYS A 415 -18.61 -45.17 28.68
N GLY A 416 -19.73 -45.19 29.40
CA GLY A 416 -19.80 -45.72 30.77
C GLY A 416 -19.20 -44.87 31.88
N VAL A 417 -20.03 -44.01 32.50
CA VAL A 417 -19.81 -43.55 33.87
C VAL A 417 -21.17 -43.51 34.60
N GLU A 418 -21.68 -44.70 34.93
CA GLU A 418 -22.38 -44.86 36.21
C GLU A 418 -21.31 -44.85 37.31
N THR A 419 -21.63 -44.30 38.48
CA THR A 419 -20.75 -44.10 39.65
C THR A 419 -19.86 -42.85 39.60
N VAL A 420 -20.41 -41.68 39.95
CA VAL A 420 -19.92 -40.78 41.02
C VAL A 420 -21.05 -39.76 41.29
N ARG A 421 -22.14 -40.23 41.88
CA ARG A 421 -23.14 -39.39 42.55
C ARG A 421 -23.18 -39.82 44.00
N GLU A 422 -22.16 -39.46 44.75
CA GLU A 422 -22.19 -39.44 46.21
C GLU A 422 -20.92 -38.71 46.67
N LEU A 423 -21.06 -37.89 47.71
CA LEU A 423 -20.04 -37.06 48.36
C LEU A 423 -19.84 -35.66 47.76
N CYS A 424 -20.67 -34.72 48.23
CA CYS A 424 -20.20 -33.57 49.03
C CYS A 424 -21.41 -32.73 49.48
N VAL A 425 -22.02 -33.17 50.57
CA VAL A 425 -22.78 -32.35 51.52
C VAL A 425 -21.87 -32.22 52.75
N VAL A 426 -21.99 -31.11 53.50
CA VAL A 426 -21.33 -30.78 54.79
C VAL A 426 -19.93 -30.14 54.61
N MET A 427 -19.60 -28.93 55.06
CA MET A 427 -20.17 -28.02 56.07
C MET A 427 -20.47 -26.62 55.54
#